data_AF-A0A969SS14-F1
#
_entry.id   AF-A0A969SS14-F1
#
_cell.length_a   1.000
_cell.length_b   1.000
_cell.length_c   1.000
_cell.angle_alpha   90.00
_cell.angle_beta   90.00
_cell.angle_gamma   90.00
#
_symmetry.space_group_name_H-M   'P 1'
#
loop_
_entity.id
_entity.type
_entity.pdbx_description
1 polymer ?
#
loop_
_entity_poly.entity_id
_entity_poly.type
_entity_poly.pdbx_seq_one_letter_code
_entity_poly.pdbx_strand_id
1 'polypeptide(L)'
;MRKGRNYWNLENSKEVAIHFTNKRDFKSHYPAAYEFLRKNKLLNIACLHMTKPNNLNKKWTKESCYNEALKYRTLRDYRVGSERSYRIARDSDWLKEIGLHFEKIVKIKWTFDKCKNEAMKYSTRIDFIKGSKNVYGVCVRNKWLDDVCSHMECKYSKK
;
A
#
# COMPACT_ATOMS: atom_id res chain seq x y z
N MET A 1 -42.32 30.69 -7.34
CA MET A 1 -42.28 32.04 -7.96
C MET A 1 -41.29 32.05 -9.12
N ARG A 2 -41.74 32.28 -10.36
CA ARG A 2 -40.86 32.39 -11.53
C ARG A 2 -40.27 33.80 -11.56
N LYS A 3 -38.95 33.91 -11.43
CA LYS A 3 -38.24 35.19 -11.43
C LYS A 3 -38.09 35.71 -12.87
N GLY A 4 -38.15 37.02 -13.06
CA GLY A 4 -38.21 37.68 -14.37
C GLY A 4 -37.00 37.43 -15.29
N ARG A 5 -37.11 37.84 -16.57
CA ARG A 5 -36.23 37.46 -17.69
C ARG A 5 -34.73 37.81 -17.55
N ASN A 6 -34.34 38.60 -16.54
CA ASN A 6 -32.95 38.98 -16.24
C ASN A 6 -32.61 38.90 -14.73
N TYR A 7 -33.34 38.10 -13.95
CA TYR A 7 -33.14 38.07 -12.50
C TYR A 7 -31.77 37.50 -12.08
N TRP A 8 -31.21 36.57 -12.85
CA TRP A 8 -29.94 35.94 -12.55
C TRP A 8 -28.78 36.74 -13.13
N ASN A 9 -27.98 37.33 -12.25
CA ASN A 9 -26.71 37.99 -12.54
C ASN A 9 -25.61 37.37 -11.64
N LEU A 10 -24.36 37.82 -11.76
CA LEU A 10 -23.25 37.28 -10.97
C LEU A 10 -23.44 37.47 -9.46
N GLU A 11 -23.99 38.62 -9.05
CA GLU A 11 -24.15 39.02 -7.66
C GLU A 11 -25.24 38.21 -6.94
N ASN A 12 -26.45 38.20 -7.48
CA ASN A 12 -27.56 37.39 -6.98
C ASN A 12 -27.24 35.89 -6.99
N SER A 13 -26.48 35.43 -8.00
CA SER A 13 -26.07 34.02 -8.06
C SER A 13 -25.00 33.69 -7.01
N LYS A 14 -24.13 34.64 -6.63
CA LYS A 14 -23.15 34.49 -5.55
C LYS A 14 -23.81 34.48 -4.19
N GLU A 15 -24.74 35.40 -3.92
CA GLU A 15 -25.47 35.47 -2.66
C GLU A 15 -26.13 34.14 -2.32
N VAL A 16 -26.85 33.57 -3.27
CA VAL A 16 -27.50 32.27 -3.10
C VAL A 16 -26.47 31.15 -2.97
N ALA A 17 -25.35 31.22 -3.71
CA ALA A 17 -24.30 30.23 -3.64
C ALA A 17 -23.60 30.21 -2.25
N ILE A 18 -23.44 31.34 -1.56
CA ILE A 18 -22.77 31.39 -0.26
C ILE A 18 -23.43 30.47 0.78
N HIS A 19 -24.75 30.28 0.70
CA HIS A 19 -25.51 29.43 1.62
C HIS A 19 -25.32 27.91 1.40
N PHE A 20 -24.66 27.49 0.32
CA PHE A 20 -24.41 26.08 0.04
C PHE A 20 -22.94 25.74 0.22
N THR A 21 -22.68 24.57 0.79
CA THR A 21 -21.33 24.00 0.95
C THR A 21 -20.90 23.17 -0.25
N ASN A 22 -21.86 22.65 -1.04
CA ASN A 22 -21.59 21.78 -2.19
C ASN A 22 -22.27 22.30 -3.47
N LYS A 23 -21.55 22.21 -4.59
CA LYS A 23 -22.08 22.54 -5.94
C LYS A 23 -23.30 21.71 -6.35
N ARG A 24 -23.41 20.47 -5.84
CA ARG A 24 -24.54 19.57 -6.12
C ARG A 24 -25.83 20.09 -5.48
N ASP A 25 -25.76 20.51 -4.23
CA ASP A 25 -26.91 21.01 -3.47
C ASP A 25 -27.37 22.36 -4.02
N PHE A 26 -26.41 23.23 -4.38
CA PHE A 26 -26.68 24.49 -5.06
C PHE A 26 -27.42 24.28 -6.40
N LYS A 27 -27.00 23.30 -7.22
CA LYS A 27 -27.65 22.98 -8.50
C LYS A 27 -29.09 22.49 -8.31
N SER A 28 -29.34 21.66 -7.29
CA SER A 28 -30.67 21.11 -7.03
C SER A 28 -31.67 22.18 -6.58
N HIS A 29 -31.24 23.10 -5.71
CA HIS A 29 -32.13 24.16 -5.20
C HIS A 29 -32.28 25.33 -6.18
N TYR A 30 -31.22 25.69 -6.89
CA TYR A 30 -31.20 26.86 -7.78
C TYR A 30 -30.61 26.52 -9.17
N PRO A 31 -31.30 25.67 -9.95
CA PRO A 31 -30.80 25.22 -11.25
C PRO A 31 -30.61 26.38 -12.25
N ALA A 32 -31.50 27.37 -12.23
CA ALA A 32 -31.41 28.53 -13.12
C ALA A 32 -30.19 29.42 -12.83
N ALA A 33 -29.84 29.61 -11.55
CA ALA A 33 -28.63 30.35 -11.14
C ALA A 33 -27.36 29.58 -11.54
N TYR A 34 -27.38 28.26 -11.31
CA TYR A 34 -26.28 27.37 -11.68
C TYR A 34 -26.04 27.37 -13.20
N GLU A 35 -27.10 27.29 -14.00
CA GLU A 35 -27.00 27.31 -15.46
C GLU A 35 -26.52 28.65 -16.01
N PHE A 36 -26.97 29.77 -15.43
CA PHE A 36 -26.45 31.09 -15.78
C PHE A 36 -24.94 31.17 -15.55
N LEU A 37 -24.47 30.78 -14.36
CA LEU A 37 -23.04 30.75 -14.03
C LEU A 37 -22.24 29.81 -14.94
N ARG A 38 -22.81 28.66 -15.31
CA ARG A 38 -22.19 27.68 -16.22
C ARG A 38 -22.07 28.23 -17.64
N LYS A 39 -23.14 28.80 -18.19
CA LYS A 39 -23.17 29.38 -19.55
C LYS A 39 -22.19 30.54 -19.69
N ASN A 40 -22.02 31.35 -18.64
CA ASN A 40 -21.09 32.47 -18.61
C ASN A 40 -19.67 32.13 -18.12
N LYS A 41 -19.35 30.85 -17.85
CA LYS A 41 -18.06 30.40 -17.30
C LYS A 41 -17.68 31.04 -15.94
N LEU A 42 -18.64 31.58 -15.19
CA LEU A 42 -18.45 32.24 -13.89
C LEU A 42 -18.60 31.27 -12.69
N LEU A 43 -18.86 29.99 -12.96
CA LEU A 43 -19.11 28.97 -11.94
C LEU A 43 -17.93 28.79 -10.96
N ASN A 44 -16.70 28.97 -11.43
CA ASN A 44 -15.52 28.86 -10.56
C ASN A 44 -15.43 30.01 -9.54
N ILE A 45 -15.84 31.22 -9.94
CA ILE A 45 -15.79 32.41 -9.09
C ILE A 45 -16.90 32.34 -8.03
N ALA A 46 -18.12 31.97 -8.43
CA ALA A 46 -19.26 31.93 -7.52
C ALA A 46 -19.28 30.72 -6.58
N CYS A 47 -18.58 29.63 -6.93
CA CYS A 47 -18.56 28.39 -6.14
C CYS A 47 -17.14 28.02 -5.67
N LEU A 48 -16.26 29.02 -5.47
CA LEU A 48 -14.89 28.82 -4.99
C LEU A 48 -14.88 28.23 -3.58
N HIS A 49 -15.74 28.72 -2.68
CA HIS A 49 -15.89 28.21 -1.31
C HIS A 49 -16.51 26.81 -1.24
N MET A 50 -17.19 26.38 -2.30
CA MET A 50 -17.82 25.05 -2.41
C MET A 50 -16.89 23.99 -2.97
N THR A 51 -15.67 24.35 -3.36
CA THR A 51 -14.70 23.33 -3.71
C THR A 51 -14.29 22.65 -2.42
N LYS A 52 -14.67 21.38 -2.26
CA LYS A 52 -13.92 20.47 -1.38
C LYS A 52 -12.44 20.75 -1.65
N PRO A 53 -11.57 20.90 -0.63
CA PRO A 53 -10.14 20.97 -0.88
C PRO A 53 -9.87 19.82 -1.81
N ASN A 54 -9.40 20.12 -3.03
CA ASN A 54 -9.07 19.06 -3.95
C ASN A 54 -8.20 18.12 -3.11
N ASN A 55 -8.64 16.88 -2.95
CA ASN A 55 -7.70 15.79 -2.81
C ASN A 55 -6.96 15.81 -4.15
N LEU A 56 -6.09 16.81 -4.33
CA LEU A 56 -5.02 16.83 -5.29
C LEU A 56 -4.35 15.53 -4.92
N ASN A 57 -4.60 14.49 -5.71
CA ASN A 57 -3.93 13.21 -5.67
C ASN A 57 -2.55 13.48 -5.12
N LYS A 58 -2.29 13.19 -3.84
CA LYS A 58 -1.04 13.58 -3.19
C LYS A 58 0.02 12.87 -4.02
N LYS A 59 0.64 13.62 -4.94
CA LYS A 59 1.53 13.02 -5.92
C LYS A 59 2.72 12.59 -5.10
N TRP A 60 2.99 11.29 -5.13
CA TRP A 60 4.17 10.75 -4.50
C TRP A 60 5.38 11.31 -5.23
N THR A 61 6.11 12.17 -4.54
CA THR A 61 7.44 12.63 -4.93
C THR A 61 8.47 11.70 -4.30
N LYS A 62 9.68 11.68 -4.87
CA LYS A 62 10.81 10.92 -4.32
C LYS A 62 11.04 11.21 -2.83
N GLU A 63 10.99 12.49 -2.47
CA GLU A 63 11.12 12.96 -1.09
C GLU A 63 10.02 12.42 -0.18
N SER A 64 8.76 12.45 -0.63
CA SER A 64 7.65 11.90 0.15
C SER A 64 7.75 10.38 0.33
N CYS A 65 8.23 9.66 -0.69
CA CYS A 65 8.47 8.22 -0.59
C CYS A 65 9.63 7.89 0.36
N TYR A 66 10.69 8.70 0.35
CA TYR A 66 11.81 8.54 1.27
C TYR A 66 11.40 8.76 2.72
N ASN A 67 10.69 9.85 3.01
CA ASN A 67 10.17 10.14 4.35
C ASN A 67 9.19 9.06 4.85
N GLU A 68 8.37 8.51 3.95
CA GLU A 68 7.48 7.40 4.30
C GLU A 68 8.26 6.11 4.58
N ALA A 69 9.32 5.84 3.81
CA ALA A 69 10.18 4.68 3.96
C ALA A 69 11.01 4.69 5.26
N LEU A 70 11.35 5.86 5.80
CA LEU A 70 12.07 6.00 7.08
C LEU A 70 11.29 5.47 8.29
N LYS A 71 9.95 5.31 8.17
CA LYS A 71 9.12 4.72 9.22
C LYS A 71 9.31 3.22 9.39
N TYR A 72 9.99 2.57 8.45
CA TYR A 72 10.12 1.13 8.38
C TYR A 72 11.58 0.71 8.49
N ARG A 73 11.83 -0.42 9.16
CA ARG A 73 13.18 -0.95 9.39
C ARG A 73 13.71 -1.75 8.20
N THR A 74 12.83 -2.50 7.52
CA THR A 74 13.21 -3.32 6.37
C THR A 74 12.40 -2.96 5.13
N LEU A 75 12.98 -3.25 3.96
CA LEU A 75 12.30 -3.06 2.67
C LEU A 75 11.00 -3.89 2.58
N ARG A 76 10.95 -5.05 3.24
CA ARG A 76 9.75 -5.88 3.30
C ARG A 76 8.64 -5.19 4.08
N ASP A 77 8.97 -4.60 5.23
CA ASP A 77 8.01 -3.89 6.08
C ASP A 77 7.48 -2.64 5.37
N TYR A 78 8.36 -1.90 4.68
CA TYR A 78 7.95 -0.77 3.85
C TYR A 78 6.97 -1.17 2.74
N ARG A 79 7.24 -2.28 2.04
CA ARG A 79 6.36 -2.78 0.98
C ARG A 79 4.97 -3.14 1.50
N VAL A 80 4.89 -3.77 2.67
CA VAL A 80 3.61 -4.21 3.26
C VAL A 80 2.88 -3.04 3.93
N GLY A 81 3.60 -2.18 4.64
CA GLY A 81 3.04 -1.06 5.38
C GLY A 81 2.65 0.14 4.53
N SER A 82 3.36 0.39 3.43
CA SER A 82 3.08 1.52 2.52
C SER A 82 3.19 1.10 1.05
N GLU A 83 2.26 0.24 0.64
CA GLU A 83 2.25 -0.36 -0.70
C GLU A 83 2.21 0.67 -1.83
N ARG A 84 1.41 1.73 -1.69
CA ARG A 84 1.30 2.78 -2.72
C ARG A 84 2.63 3.52 -2.91
N SER A 85 3.27 3.90 -1.80
CA SER A 85 4.57 4.57 -1.81
C SER A 85 5.64 3.66 -2.41
N TYR A 86 5.69 2.41 -1.97
CA TYR A 86 6.62 1.40 -2.47
C TYR A 86 6.46 1.19 -3.98
N ARG A 87 5.23 1.04 -4.46
CA ARG A 87 4.95 0.81 -5.89
C ARG A 87 5.44 1.97 -6.75
N ILE A 88 5.18 3.21 -6.33
CA ILE A 88 5.61 4.38 -7.09
C ILE A 88 7.14 4.52 -7.04
N ALA A 89 7.75 4.29 -5.88
CA ALA A 89 9.20 4.28 -5.74
C ALA A 89 9.85 3.19 -6.61
N ARG A 90 9.20 2.02 -6.77
CA ARG A 90 9.65 0.95 -7.65
C ARG A 90 9.53 1.34 -9.12
N ASP A 91 8.35 1.80 -9.53
CA ASP A 91 8.05 2.11 -10.93
C ASP A 91 8.85 3.34 -11.41
N SER A 92 9.30 4.19 -10.48
CA SER A 92 10.17 5.35 -10.73
C SER A 92 11.66 5.08 -10.46
N ASP A 93 12.06 3.83 -10.20
CA ASP A 93 13.44 3.41 -9.91
C ASP A 93 14.11 4.07 -8.68
N TRP A 94 13.34 4.68 -7.77
CA TRP A 94 13.84 5.32 -6.55
C TRP A 94 14.22 4.34 -5.44
N LEU A 95 13.85 3.06 -5.57
CA LEU A 95 14.11 2.04 -4.54
C LEU A 95 15.60 1.80 -4.27
N LYS A 96 16.51 2.09 -5.21
CA LYS A 96 17.95 1.92 -4.97
C LYS A 96 18.46 2.92 -3.94
N GLU A 97 17.99 4.16 -4.01
CA GLU A 97 18.41 5.25 -3.12
C GLU A 97 17.69 5.18 -1.78
N ILE A 98 16.36 5.02 -1.81
CA ILE A 98 15.54 4.75 -0.61
C ILE A 98 15.96 3.43 0.03
N GLY A 99 16.56 2.52 -0.73
CA GLY A 99 17.03 1.21 -0.28
C GLY A 99 18.20 1.25 0.70
N LEU A 100 18.96 2.36 0.74
CA LEU A 100 20.25 2.43 1.42
C LEU A 100 20.13 2.41 2.95
N HIS A 101 19.06 2.98 3.51
CA HIS A 101 18.86 3.02 4.96
C HIS A 101 18.25 1.74 5.54
N PHE A 102 17.71 0.85 4.70
CA PHE A 102 17.07 -0.37 5.19
C PHE A 102 18.09 -1.39 5.66
N GLU A 103 17.78 -2.04 6.77
CA GLU A 103 18.56 -3.17 7.24
C GLU A 103 18.45 -4.35 6.27
N LYS A 104 19.61 -4.89 5.89
CA LYS A 104 19.69 -6.08 5.06
C LYS A 104 19.46 -7.31 5.91
N ILE A 105 18.39 -8.04 5.61
CA ILE A 105 18.14 -9.35 6.21
C ILE A 105 19.23 -10.30 5.69
N VAL A 106 20.12 -10.72 6.59
CA VAL A 106 21.13 -11.74 6.29
C VAL A 106 20.39 -13.07 6.13
N LYS A 107 20.25 -13.53 4.88
CA LYS A 107 19.70 -14.86 4.61
C LYS A 107 20.72 -15.90 5.03
N ILE A 108 20.37 -16.72 6.02
CA ILE A 108 21.20 -17.85 6.42
C ILE A 108 21.28 -18.83 5.25
N LYS A 109 22.50 -19.04 4.73
CA LYS A 109 22.77 -20.10 3.77
C LYS A 109 22.83 -21.43 4.53
N TRP A 110 21.89 -22.31 4.22
CA TRP A 110 21.84 -23.67 4.74
C TRP A 110 22.85 -24.55 3.99
N THR A 111 23.82 -25.07 4.71
CA THR A 111 24.77 -26.08 4.25
C THR A 111 24.41 -27.43 4.85
N PHE A 112 24.96 -28.51 4.30
CA PHE A 112 24.73 -29.86 4.81
C PHE A 112 24.98 -29.96 6.32
N ASP A 113 26.11 -29.44 6.81
CA ASP A 113 26.46 -29.51 8.25
C ASP A 113 25.49 -28.73 9.13
N LYS A 114 25.04 -27.56 8.67
CA LYS A 114 24.03 -26.76 9.41
C LYS A 114 22.69 -27.47 9.46
N CYS A 115 22.28 -28.08 8.35
CA CYS A 115 21.08 -28.90 8.30
C CYS A 115 21.17 -30.11 9.23
N LYS A 116 22.32 -30.80 9.26
CA LYS A 116 22.60 -31.91 10.17
C LYS A 116 22.52 -31.47 11.63
N ASN A 117 23.21 -30.40 12.00
CA ASN A 117 23.19 -29.86 13.36
C ASN A 117 21.79 -29.44 13.82
N GLU A 118 20.98 -28.87 12.92
CA GLU A 118 19.59 -28.51 13.24
C GLU A 118 18.71 -29.76 13.42
N ALA A 119 18.89 -30.77 12.56
CA ALA A 119 18.13 -32.02 12.65
C ALA A 119 18.46 -32.83 13.91
N MET A 120 19.70 -32.74 14.43
CA MET A 120 20.11 -33.38 15.69
C MET A 120 19.33 -32.88 16.92
N LYS A 121 18.68 -31.72 16.84
CA LYS A 121 17.81 -31.20 17.93
C LYS A 121 16.49 -31.98 18.06
N TYR A 122 16.14 -32.79 17.07
CA TYR A 122 14.87 -33.51 17.01
C TYR A 122 15.10 -35.01 16.97
N SER A 123 14.24 -35.77 17.64
CA SER A 123 14.32 -37.24 17.72
C SER A 123 13.59 -37.94 16.57
N THR A 124 12.55 -37.32 16.01
CA THR A 124 11.75 -37.90 14.92
C THR A 124 11.66 -36.98 13.71
N ARG A 125 11.46 -37.56 12.52
CA ARG A 125 11.25 -36.79 11.28
C ARG A 125 10.01 -35.88 11.36
N ILE A 126 8.97 -36.29 12.09
CA ILE A 126 7.75 -35.49 12.27
C ILE A 126 8.05 -34.23 13.10
N ASP A 127 8.78 -34.39 14.20
CA ASP A 127 9.15 -33.26 15.06
C ASP A 127 10.09 -32.30 14.34
N PHE A 128 11.00 -32.83 13.52
CA PHE A 128 11.88 -32.02 12.68
C PHE A 128 11.09 -31.18 11.65
N ILE A 129 10.07 -31.75 11.00
CA ILE A 129 9.20 -30.99 10.07
C ILE A 129 8.43 -29.90 10.81
N LYS A 130 7.87 -30.20 11.99
CA LYS A 130 7.07 -29.25 12.76
C LYS A 130 7.92 -28.11 13.31
N GLY A 131 9.10 -28.41 13.83
CA GLY A 131 10.00 -27.41 14.41
C GLY A 131 10.79 -26.62 13.38
N SER A 132 11.22 -27.26 12.30
CA SER A 132 12.17 -26.70 11.32
C SER A 132 11.76 -26.97 9.87
N LYS A 133 10.50 -26.66 9.51
CA LYS A 133 9.93 -26.86 8.16
C LYS A 133 10.80 -26.31 7.02
N ASN A 134 11.40 -25.12 7.22
CA ASN A 134 12.26 -24.49 6.22
C ASN A 134 13.53 -25.32 5.95
N VAL A 135 14.14 -25.86 7.01
CA VAL A 135 15.36 -26.67 6.91
C VAL A 135 15.06 -28.03 6.31
N TYR A 136 13.97 -28.66 6.75
CA TYR A 136 13.48 -29.90 6.15
C TYR A 136 13.29 -29.76 4.63
N GLY A 137 12.65 -28.67 4.18
CA GLY A 137 12.48 -28.38 2.76
C GLY A 137 13.78 -28.11 2.00
N VAL A 138 14.83 -27.62 2.67
CA VAL A 138 16.19 -27.54 2.09
C VAL A 138 16.77 -28.95 1.91
N CYS A 139 16.71 -29.79 2.94
CA CYS A 139 17.21 -31.16 2.88
C CYS A 139 16.53 -31.97 1.78
N VAL A 140 15.20 -31.85 1.63
CA VAL A 140 14.44 -32.52 0.56
C VAL A 140 14.91 -32.08 -0.82
N ARG A 141 15.01 -30.76 -1.06
CA ARG A 141 15.43 -30.22 -2.37
C ARG A 141 16.85 -30.63 -2.74
N ASN A 142 17.73 -30.74 -1.74
CA ASN A 142 19.13 -31.12 -1.94
C ASN A 142 19.38 -32.64 -1.81
N LYS A 143 18.33 -33.46 -1.61
CA LYS A 143 18.41 -34.90 -1.37
C LYS A 143 19.30 -35.31 -0.18
N TRP A 144 19.41 -34.45 0.83
CA TRP A 144 20.17 -34.72 2.07
C TRP A 144 19.34 -35.37 3.17
N LEU A 145 18.05 -35.61 2.91
CA LEU A 145 17.10 -35.93 3.96
C LEU A 145 17.46 -37.22 4.71
N ASP A 146 17.84 -38.28 3.98
CA ASP A 146 18.13 -39.58 4.59
C ASP A 146 19.44 -39.54 5.38
N ASP A 147 20.46 -38.86 4.88
CA ASP A 147 21.73 -38.68 5.60
C ASP A 147 21.56 -37.83 6.87
N VAL A 148 20.83 -36.72 6.75
CA VAL A 148 20.58 -35.76 7.85
C VAL A 148 19.65 -36.34 8.92
N CYS A 149 18.74 -37.24 8.54
CA CYS A 149 17.79 -37.88 9.46
C CYS A 149 18.15 -39.33 9.79
N SER A 150 19.40 -39.74 9.54
CA SER A 150 19.89 -41.11 9.77
C SER A 150 19.83 -41.52 11.24
N HIS A 151 19.92 -40.55 12.16
CA HIS A 151 19.81 -40.77 13.61
C HIS A 151 18.37 -40.87 14.12
N MET A 152 17.36 -40.60 13.27
CA MET A 152 15.96 -40.55 13.69
C MET A 152 15.28 -41.90 13.51
N GLU A 153 14.61 -42.38 14.56
CA GLU A 153 13.88 -43.65 14.52
C GLU A 153 12.64 -43.54 13.61
N CYS A 154 12.55 -44.44 12.62
CA CYS A 154 11.37 -44.56 11.77
C CYS A 154 10.35 -45.49 12.45
N LYS A 155 9.24 -44.92 12.95
CA LYS A 155 8.18 -45.69 13.62
C LYS A 155 7.39 -46.65 12.70
N TYR A 156 7.67 -46.66 11.40
CA TYR A 156 7.01 -47.53 10.42
C TYR A 156 8.06 -48.18 9.51
N SER A 157 8.76 -49.18 10.04
CA SER A 157 9.35 -50.23 9.19
C SER A 157 8.21 -51.18 8.81
N LYS A 158 7.74 -51.12 7.56
CA LYS A 158 6.89 -52.18 7.02
C LYS A 158 7.77 -53.41 6.78
N LYS A 159 7.41 -54.51 7.45
CA LYS A 159 7.79 -55.89 7.10
C LYS A 159 7.48 -56.20 5.64
#